data_AF-A0A3R5V7W8-F1
#
_entry.id   AF-A0A3R5V7W8-F1
#
_cell.length_a   1.000
_cell.length_b   1.000
_cell.length_c   1.000
_cell.angle_alpha   90.00
_cell.angle_beta   90.00
_cell.angle_gamma   90.00
#
_symmetry.space_group_name_H-M   'P 1'
#
loop_
_entity.id
_entity.type
_entity.pdbx_description
1 polymer ?
#
loop_
_entity_poly.entity_id
_entity_poly.type
_entity_poly.pdbx_seq_one_letter_code
_entity_poly.pdbx_strand_id
1 'polypeptide(L)'
;MLKENKKYILMTIVSVMIILCYLYIQIFGIPPKYDSGKTIEKALNVGYEKNHSNAGLSQILSTVDLPKDEKLVFYKSNENILCYGLVKRKSKDNWIVLSKGGSYQLDQTTASQYKDKLYWAWSNMQEFGLTVGVVEDSDIDKITVDEKNATIIDTPINKRVWYFIDRKASSSGRHEYSDNIKGYGKGNLIYTFPTQAKSL
;
A
#
# COMPACT_ATOMS: atom_id res chain seq x y z
N MET A 1 -37.89 -20.41 -44.77
CA MET A 1 -38.42 -19.99 -43.45
C MET A 1 -37.56 -20.40 -42.25
N LEU A 2 -37.00 -21.61 -42.16
CA LEU A 2 -36.20 -22.04 -40.99
C LEU A 2 -34.88 -21.27 -40.75
N LYS A 3 -34.23 -20.71 -41.80
CA LYS A 3 -32.98 -19.94 -41.67
C LYS A 3 -33.19 -18.55 -41.09
N GLU A 4 -34.29 -17.88 -41.43
CA GLU A 4 -34.56 -16.51 -40.97
C GLU A 4 -34.96 -16.50 -39.50
N ASN A 5 -35.79 -17.45 -39.07
CA ASN A 5 -36.22 -17.57 -37.68
C ASN A 5 -35.05 -17.84 -36.72
N LYS A 6 -34.02 -18.59 -37.15
CA LYS A 6 -32.81 -18.82 -36.34
C LYS A 6 -32.02 -17.54 -36.06
N LYS A 7 -31.98 -16.60 -37.01
CA LYS A 7 -31.29 -15.31 -36.85
C LYS A 7 -32.00 -14.44 -35.80
N TYR A 8 -33.34 -14.38 -35.84
CA TYR A 8 -34.13 -13.64 -34.87
C TYR A 8 -34.04 -14.25 -33.47
N ILE A 9 -34.10 -15.58 -33.36
CA ILE A 9 -33.92 -16.28 -32.08
C ILE A 9 -32.54 -15.97 -31.47
N LEU A 10 -31.47 -15.98 -32.28
CA LEU A 10 -30.12 -15.65 -31.81
C LEU A 10 -30.00 -14.20 -31.35
N MET A 11 -30.56 -13.24 -32.09
CA MET A 11 -30.57 -11.83 -31.69
C MET A 11 -31.29 -11.62 -30.36
N THR A 12 -32.42 -12.31 -30.14
CA THR A 12 -33.16 -12.22 -28.88
C THR A 12 -32.35 -12.75 -27.71
N ILE A 13 -31.68 -13.89 -27.87
CA ILE A 13 -30.80 -14.46 -26.82
C ILE A 13 -29.66 -13.50 -26.46
N VAL A 14 -28.99 -12.93 -27.47
CA VAL A 14 -27.90 -11.96 -27.25
C VAL A 14 -28.40 -10.70 -26.53
N SER A 15 -29.56 -10.18 -26.93
CA SER A 15 -30.16 -8.99 -26.31
C SER A 15 -30.51 -9.24 -24.85
N VAL A 16 -31.10 -10.39 -24.54
CA VAL A 16 -31.40 -10.81 -23.15
C VAL A 16 -30.10 -10.96 -22.34
N MET A 17 -29.05 -11.55 -22.90
CA MET A 17 -27.75 -11.65 -22.20
C MET A 17 -27.14 -10.29 -21.88
N ILE A 18 -27.22 -9.31 -22.79
CA ILE A 18 -26.71 -7.96 -22.54
C ILE A 18 -27.48 -7.29 -21.40
N ILE A 19 -28.82 -7.43 -21.40
CA ILE A 19 -29.68 -6.88 -20.34
C ILE A 19 -29.37 -7.54 -18.99
N LEU A 20 -29.21 -8.87 -18.97
CA LEU A 20 -28.85 -9.61 -17.76
C LEU A 20 -27.46 -9.22 -17.26
N CYS A 21 -26.47 -9.05 -18.13
CA CYS A 21 -25.14 -8.54 -17.77
C CYS A 21 -25.22 -7.13 -17.18
N TYR A 22 -26.00 -6.23 -17.80
CA TYR A 22 -26.18 -4.86 -17.31
C TYR A 22 -26.86 -4.84 -15.94
N LEU A 23 -27.92 -5.64 -15.76
CA LEU A 23 -28.60 -5.81 -14.48
C LEU A 23 -27.69 -6.43 -13.42
N TYR A 24 -26.89 -7.43 -13.79
CA TYR A 24 -25.92 -8.05 -12.89
C TYR A 24 -24.87 -7.02 -12.43
N ILE A 25 -24.34 -6.20 -13.35
CA ILE A 25 -23.40 -5.11 -13.04
C ILE A 25 -24.05 -4.03 -12.17
N GLN A 26 -25.34 -3.71 -12.38
CA GLN A 26 -26.10 -2.77 -11.55
C GLN A 26 -26.36 -3.31 -10.13
N ILE A 27 -26.75 -4.59 -10.00
CA ILE A 27 -27.17 -5.21 -8.73
C ILE A 27 -25.95 -5.61 -7.89
N PHE A 28 -24.99 -6.30 -8.49
CA PHE A 28 -23.85 -6.87 -7.78
C PHE A 28 -22.59 -6.02 -7.91
N GLY A 29 -22.59 -5.02 -8.78
CA GLY A 29 -21.38 -4.28 -9.14
C GLY A 29 -20.43 -5.12 -9.99
N ILE A 30 -19.53 -4.45 -10.71
CA ILE A 30 -18.30 -5.12 -11.17
C ILE A 30 -17.51 -5.45 -9.91
N PRO A 31 -17.11 -6.72 -9.66
CA PRO A 31 -16.28 -7.06 -8.52
C PRO A 31 -15.07 -6.12 -8.53
N PRO A 32 -14.87 -5.34 -7.47
CA PRO A 32 -13.91 -4.27 -7.53
C PRO A 32 -12.52 -4.91 -7.74
N LYS A 33 -11.78 -4.39 -8.73
CA LYS A 33 -10.37 -4.72 -8.98
C LYS A 33 -9.51 -4.53 -7.72
N TYR A 34 -10.03 -3.79 -6.75
CA TYR A 34 -9.40 -3.38 -5.51
C TYR A 34 -10.21 -3.89 -4.32
N ASP A 35 -9.53 -4.27 -3.23
CA ASP A 35 -10.19 -4.56 -1.97
C ASP A 35 -10.94 -3.30 -1.48
N SER A 36 -12.17 -3.47 -1.01
CA SER A 36 -13.04 -2.32 -0.68
C SER A 36 -13.87 -2.56 0.57
N GLY A 37 -14.28 -1.48 1.23
CA GLY A 37 -15.06 -1.54 2.45
C GLY A 37 -15.70 -0.21 2.83
N LYS A 38 -16.74 -0.29 3.67
CA LYS A 38 -17.43 0.91 4.19
C LYS A 38 -16.54 1.77 5.09
N THR A 39 -15.53 1.15 5.69
CA THR A 39 -14.50 1.82 6.51
C THR A 39 -13.12 1.43 5.99
N ILE A 40 -12.11 2.18 6.40
CA ILE A 40 -10.71 1.92 6.03
C ILE A 40 -10.29 0.54 6.55
N GLU A 41 -10.66 0.20 7.78
CA GLU A 41 -10.38 -1.08 8.42
C GLU A 41 -10.95 -2.24 7.59
N LYS A 42 -12.21 -2.12 7.17
CA LYS A 42 -12.85 -3.15 6.33
C LYS A 42 -12.17 -3.28 4.98
N ALA A 43 -11.81 -2.17 4.34
CA ALA A 43 -11.13 -2.20 3.06
C ALA A 43 -9.77 -2.90 3.15
N LEU A 44 -8.99 -2.59 4.20
CA LEU A 44 -7.68 -3.21 4.44
C LEU A 44 -7.79 -4.68 4.83
N ASN A 45 -8.77 -5.06 5.67
CA ASN A 45 -8.91 -6.42 6.17
C ASN A 45 -9.32 -7.43 5.07
N VAL A 46 -10.25 -7.02 4.17
CA VAL A 46 -10.68 -7.84 3.01
C VAL A 46 -9.50 -8.25 2.13
N GLY A 47 -8.49 -7.38 2.03
CA GLY A 47 -7.32 -7.66 1.24
C GLY A 47 -6.34 -8.66 1.85
N TYR A 48 -6.27 -8.78 3.17
CA TYR A 48 -5.36 -9.72 3.81
C TYR A 48 -5.90 -11.15 3.74
N GLU A 49 -7.20 -11.32 3.96
CA GLU A 49 -7.88 -12.62 3.94
C GLU A 49 -7.79 -13.36 2.59
N LYS A 50 -7.67 -12.63 1.48
CA LYS A 50 -7.58 -13.23 0.14
C LYS A 50 -6.20 -13.77 -0.24
N ASN A 51 -5.12 -13.25 0.33
CA ASN A 51 -3.77 -13.51 -0.15
C ASN A 51 -2.90 -14.29 0.85
N HIS A 52 -3.06 -14.13 2.17
CA HIS A 52 -2.23 -14.81 3.17
C HIS A 52 -3.04 -15.28 4.39
N SER A 53 -2.66 -16.43 4.92
CA SER A 53 -3.14 -17.05 6.17
C SER A 53 -3.30 -16.03 7.31
N ASN A 54 -4.54 -15.74 7.72
CA ASN A 54 -4.99 -15.28 9.06
C ASN A 54 -4.39 -14.02 9.73
N ALA A 55 -3.47 -13.28 9.11
CA ALA A 55 -2.93 -12.04 9.67
C ALA A 55 -3.82 -10.81 9.36
N GLY A 56 -5.06 -10.80 9.84
CA GLY A 56 -5.98 -9.65 9.67
C GLY A 56 -5.45 -8.33 10.25
N LEU A 57 -6.16 -7.23 10.01
CA LEU A 57 -5.88 -5.94 10.64
C LEU A 57 -6.22 -6.01 12.14
N SER A 58 -5.25 -5.70 13.00
CA SER A 58 -5.44 -5.62 14.45
C SER A 58 -5.80 -4.21 14.88
N GLN A 59 -5.01 -3.22 14.45
CA GLN A 59 -5.16 -1.83 14.91
C GLN A 59 -4.59 -0.83 13.89
N ILE A 60 -5.30 0.26 13.63
CA ILE A 60 -4.73 1.43 12.95
C ILE A 60 -3.84 2.21 13.92
N LEU A 61 -2.58 2.39 13.56
CA LEU A 61 -1.59 3.11 14.35
C LEU A 61 -1.57 4.60 14.00
N SER A 62 -1.62 4.92 12.70
CA SER A 62 -1.64 6.30 12.23
C SER A 62 -2.25 6.39 10.84
N THR A 63 -2.78 7.57 10.50
CA THR A 63 -3.34 7.87 9.20
C THR A 63 -2.85 9.25 8.77
N VAL A 64 -2.32 9.32 7.54
CA VAL A 64 -1.84 10.55 6.92
C VAL A 64 -2.77 10.92 5.77
N ASP A 65 -3.30 12.13 5.81
CA ASP A 65 -4.10 12.67 4.72
C ASP A 65 -3.21 13.01 3.51
N LEU A 66 -3.64 12.56 2.35
CA LEU A 66 -2.97 12.78 1.09
C LEU A 66 -3.93 13.48 0.10
N PRO A 67 -3.40 14.20 -0.91
CA PRO A 67 -4.22 14.81 -1.95
C PRO A 67 -5.15 13.79 -2.65
N LYS A 68 -6.23 14.27 -3.28
CA LYS A 68 -7.19 13.46 -4.06
C LYS A 68 -7.98 12.42 -3.24
N ASP A 69 -8.36 12.78 -2.02
CA ASP A 69 -9.13 11.93 -1.09
C ASP A 69 -8.43 10.59 -0.79
N GLU A 70 -7.11 10.62 -0.74
CA GLU A 70 -6.24 9.49 -0.42
C GLU A 70 -5.81 9.57 1.05
N LYS A 71 -5.58 8.41 1.66
CA LYS A 71 -4.97 8.30 2.98
C LYS A 71 -3.91 7.22 2.97
N LEU A 72 -2.73 7.52 3.50
CA LEU A 72 -1.73 6.51 3.84
C LEU A 72 -1.98 6.05 5.27
N VAL A 73 -2.25 4.78 5.44
CA VAL A 73 -2.66 4.18 6.71
C VAL A 73 -1.55 3.24 7.17
N PHE A 74 -1.02 3.49 8.36
CA PHE A 74 -0.11 2.59 9.05
C PHE A 74 -0.90 1.80 10.09
N TYR A 75 -0.78 0.48 10.06
CA TYR A 75 -1.54 -0.40 10.93
C TYR A 75 -0.69 -1.60 11.36
N LYS A 76 -1.09 -2.18 12.49
CA LYS A 76 -0.55 -3.42 13.03
C LYS A 76 -1.42 -4.58 12.56
N SER A 77 -0.81 -5.64 12.04
CA SER A 77 -1.49 -6.90 11.76
C SER A 77 -1.69 -7.72 13.05
N ASN A 78 -2.54 -8.74 13.00
CA ASN A 78 -2.73 -9.70 14.09
C ASN A 78 -1.44 -10.47 14.46
N GLU A 79 -0.50 -10.57 13.52
CA GLU A 79 0.82 -11.17 13.73
C GLU A 79 1.85 -10.16 14.28
N ASN A 80 1.39 -8.99 14.74
CA ASN A 80 2.26 -7.93 15.26
C ASN A 80 3.28 -7.39 14.23
N ILE A 81 2.89 -7.32 12.96
CA ILE A 81 3.70 -6.76 11.89
C ILE A 81 3.21 -5.34 11.58
N LEU A 82 4.13 -4.39 11.37
CA LEU A 82 3.82 -3.09 10.82
C LEU A 82 3.52 -3.24 9.33
N CYS A 83 2.32 -2.84 8.97
CA CYS A 83 1.84 -2.81 7.61
C CYS A 83 1.44 -1.38 7.23
N TYR A 84 1.39 -1.15 5.92
CA TYR A 84 0.92 0.09 5.36
C TYR A 84 -0.09 -0.19 4.25
N GLY A 85 -0.99 0.77 4.04
CA GLY A 85 -2.01 0.71 3.02
C GLY A 85 -2.30 2.10 2.50
N LEU A 86 -2.21 2.27 1.18
CA LEU A 86 -2.76 3.45 0.53
C LEU A 86 -4.22 3.17 0.21
N VAL A 87 -5.10 3.98 0.77
CA VAL A 87 -6.54 3.90 0.51
C VAL A 87 -7.03 5.16 -0.15
N LYS A 88 -8.08 5.03 -0.96
CA LYS A 88 -8.76 6.15 -1.61
C LYS A 88 -10.25 6.11 -1.34
N ARG A 89 -10.83 7.26 -1.06
CA ARG A 89 -12.27 7.40 -0.91
C ARG A 89 -12.91 7.44 -2.30
N LYS A 90 -13.79 6.48 -2.60
CA LYS A 90 -14.57 6.46 -3.86
C LYS A 90 -15.95 7.09 -3.68
N SER A 91 -16.53 6.96 -2.49
CA SER A 91 -17.78 7.62 -2.11
C SER A 91 -17.85 7.77 -0.58
N LYS A 92 -18.89 8.43 -0.05
CA LYS A 92 -19.07 8.74 1.38
C LYS A 92 -18.77 7.54 2.29
N ASP A 93 -19.24 6.36 1.90
CA ASP A 93 -19.13 5.10 2.65
C ASP A 93 -18.41 4.02 1.84
N ASN A 94 -17.41 4.39 1.03
CA ASN A 94 -16.64 3.40 0.28
C ASN A 94 -15.18 3.81 0.14
N TRP A 95 -14.31 3.00 0.74
CA TRP A 95 -12.86 3.07 0.64
C TRP A 95 -12.36 1.91 -0.20
N ILE A 96 -11.39 2.19 -1.05
CA ILE A 96 -10.69 1.17 -1.85
C ILE A 96 -9.20 1.16 -1.48
N VAL A 97 -8.59 -0.03 -1.46
CA VAL A 97 -7.16 -0.20 -1.26
C VAL A 97 -6.46 -0.09 -2.60
N LEU A 98 -5.67 0.96 -2.79
CA LEU A 98 -4.85 1.16 -3.99
C LEU A 98 -3.59 0.30 -3.92
N SER A 99 -2.88 0.38 -2.78
CA SER A 99 -1.67 -0.38 -2.46
C SER A 99 -1.70 -0.87 -1.03
N LYS A 100 -1.02 -1.97 -0.77
CA LYS A 100 -0.70 -2.44 0.58
C LYS A 100 0.63 -3.16 0.58
N GLY A 101 1.29 -3.16 1.73
CA GLY A 101 2.51 -3.91 1.96
C GLY A 101 2.81 -4.00 3.46
N GLY A 102 3.80 -4.80 3.81
CA GLY A 102 4.21 -4.97 5.19
C GLY A 102 5.28 -6.06 5.28
N SER A 103 6.32 -5.81 6.07
CA SER A 103 7.42 -6.76 6.22
C SER A 103 8.22 -6.58 7.51
N TYR A 104 7.76 -5.76 8.47
CA TYR A 104 8.52 -5.51 9.71
C TYR A 104 7.75 -6.00 10.90
N GLN A 105 8.32 -6.95 11.63
CA GLN A 105 7.80 -7.31 12.94
C GLN A 105 8.02 -6.12 13.89
N LEU A 106 6.96 -5.69 14.58
CA LEU A 106 7.02 -4.61 15.57
C LEU A 106 7.77 -5.03 16.84
N ASP A 107 7.90 -6.34 17.02
CA ASP A 107 8.65 -6.98 18.08
C ASP A 107 9.55 -8.06 17.45
N GLN A 108 10.86 -7.81 17.38
CA GLN A 108 11.86 -8.84 17.15
C GLN A 108 13.04 -8.62 18.08
N THR A 109 13.16 -9.52 19.06
CA THR A 109 14.48 -9.93 19.55
C THR A 109 15.22 -10.60 18.39
N THR A 110 16.42 -10.08 18.07
CA THR A 110 17.41 -10.57 17.08
C THR A 110 17.18 -10.26 15.59
N ALA A 111 18.02 -9.37 15.02
CA ALA A 111 18.74 -9.60 13.75
C ALA A 111 19.87 -8.58 13.49
N SER A 112 21.12 -8.91 13.88
CA SER A 112 22.44 -8.53 13.32
C SER A 112 22.77 -7.10 12.80
N GLN A 113 23.57 -6.41 13.62
CA GLN A 113 24.75 -5.51 13.39
C GLN A 113 24.66 -4.30 12.45
N TYR A 114 23.71 -4.24 11.53
CA TYR A 114 23.36 -3.02 10.78
C TYR A 114 21.85 -2.87 10.53
N LYS A 115 21.08 -3.91 10.86
CA LYS A 115 19.62 -3.96 10.90
C LYS A 115 19.03 -3.29 12.15
N ASP A 116 19.84 -3.03 13.18
CA ASP A 116 19.36 -2.65 14.51
C ASP A 116 18.88 -1.19 14.62
N LYS A 117 19.04 -0.38 13.54
CA LYS A 117 18.69 1.05 13.55
C LYS A 117 17.48 1.39 12.70
N LEU A 118 17.37 0.84 11.48
CA LEU A 118 16.20 0.99 10.61
C LEU A 118 15.91 -0.23 9.73
N TYR A 119 14.62 -0.50 9.57
CA TYR A 119 14.07 -1.48 8.63
C TYR A 119 13.17 -0.76 7.63
N TRP A 120 13.26 -1.10 6.35
CA TRP A 120 12.49 -0.42 5.30
C TRP A 120 12.15 -1.36 4.12
N ALA A 121 11.21 -0.92 3.30
CA ALA A 121 10.69 -1.61 2.13
C ALA A 121 9.99 -0.57 1.26
N TRP A 122 9.70 -0.98 0.04
CA TRP A 122 9.19 -0.13 -0.99
C TRP A 122 8.05 -0.81 -1.74
N SER A 123 7.13 0.00 -2.23
CA SER A 123 6.04 -0.42 -3.10
C SER A 123 5.95 0.56 -4.25
N ASN A 124 5.94 0.05 -5.47
CA ASN A 124 5.82 0.85 -6.68
C ASN A 124 4.42 0.69 -7.30
N MET A 125 3.81 1.81 -7.66
CA MET A 125 2.55 1.88 -8.39
C MET A 125 2.70 2.76 -9.63
N GLN A 126 1.83 2.57 -10.63
CA GLN A 126 1.84 3.39 -11.85
C GLN A 126 1.81 4.91 -11.58
N GLU A 127 1.23 5.34 -10.46
CA GLU A 127 1.01 6.76 -10.14
C GLU A 127 1.96 7.31 -9.06
N PHE A 128 2.65 6.45 -8.27
CA PHE A 128 3.59 6.87 -7.22
C PHE A 128 4.49 5.71 -6.75
N GLY A 129 5.67 6.04 -6.23
CA GLY A 129 6.50 5.18 -5.40
C GLY A 129 6.33 5.51 -3.91
N LEU A 130 6.27 4.49 -3.06
CA LEU A 130 6.25 4.64 -1.60
C LEU A 130 7.42 3.86 -1.00
N THR A 131 8.29 4.58 -0.28
CA THR A 131 9.36 4.02 0.54
C THR A 131 9.04 4.30 1.99
N VAL A 132 9.07 3.27 2.84
CA VAL A 132 8.65 3.35 4.24
C VAL A 132 9.60 2.54 5.12
N GLY A 133 9.80 2.97 6.35
CA GLY A 133 10.54 2.21 7.35
C GLY A 133 10.27 2.59 8.80
N VAL A 134 10.90 1.86 9.71
CA VAL A 134 10.85 2.07 11.17
C VAL A 134 12.18 2.62 11.65
N VAL A 135 12.14 3.58 12.59
CA VAL A 135 13.29 4.11 13.31
C VAL A 135 13.36 3.46 14.69
N GLU A 136 14.37 2.61 14.89
CA GLU A 136 14.61 1.89 16.16
C GLU A 136 15.61 2.61 17.07
N ASP A 137 16.47 3.46 16.51
CA ASP A 137 17.45 4.26 17.26
C ASP A 137 16.84 5.62 17.65
N SER A 138 16.79 5.93 18.94
CA SER A 138 16.23 7.18 19.47
C SER A 138 17.01 8.43 19.06
N ASP A 139 18.30 8.28 18.73
CA ASP A 139 19.17 9.42 18.39
C ASP A 139 18.92 9.97 16.98
N ILE A 140 18.20 9.21 16.15
CA ILE A 140 17.88 9.61 14.78
C ILE A 140 16.69 10.58 14.81
N ASP A 141 16.85 11.80 14.31
CA ASP A 141 15.80 12.83 14.25
C ASP A 141 15.39 13.21 12.82
N LYS A 142 16.17 12.77 11.81
CA LYS A 142 15.93 13.06 10.41
C LYS A 142 16.32 11.88 9.52
N ILE A 143 15.47 11.59 8.53
CA ILE A 143 15.73 10.62 7.47
C ILE A 143 15.67 11.33 6.12
N THR A 144 16.59 10.98 5.22
CA THR A 144 16.53 11.40 3.81
C THR A 144 16.56 10.21 2.87
N VAL A 145 15.83 10.30 1.77
CA VAL A 145 15.84 9.38 0.64
C VAL A 145 16.27 10.18 -0.59
N ASP A 146 17.35 9.80 -1.25
CA ASP A 146 17.93 10.53 -2.38
C ASP A 146 18.03 12.03 -2.14
N GLU A 147 18.60 12.36 -0.97
CA GLU A 147 18.85 13.74 -0.50
C GLU A 147 17.58 14.55 -0.17
N LYS A 148 16.39 13.98 -0.39
CA LYS A 148 15.10 14.58 -0.01
C LYS A 148 14.69 14.11 1.37
N ASN A 149 14.07 15.00 2.15
CA ASN A 149 13.59 14.65 3.49
C ASN A 149 12.40 13.69 3.41
N ALA A 150 12.46 12.61 4.19
CA ALA A 150 11.30 11.79 4.50
C ALA A 150 10.50 12.41 5.66
N THR A 151 9.22 12.06 5.76
CA THR A 151 8.39 12.45 6.90
C THR A 151 8.52 11.40 7.99
N ILE A 152 8.66 11.82 9.25
CA ILE A 152 8.71 10.94 10.42
C ILE A 152 7.47 11.19 11.27
N ILE A 153 6.87 10.12 11.79
CA ILE A 153 5.73 10.16 12.70
C ILE A 153 5.97 9.24 13.90
N ASP A 154 5.47 9.65 15.06
CA ASP A 154 5.38 8.80 16.24
C ASP A 154 4.12 7.94 16.17
N THR A 155 4.24 6.67 16.52
CA THR A 155 3.09 5.76 16.62
C THR A 155 2.68 5.56 18.08
N PRO A 156 1.43 5.15 18.37
CA PRO A 156 0.95 4.89 19.73
C PRO A 156 1.72 3.81 20.51
N ILE A 157 2.57 3.04 19.85
CA ILE A 157 3.39 1.96 20.45
C ILE A 157 4.84 2.40 20.70
N ASN A 158 5.12 3.71 20.76
CA ASN A 158 6.45 4.29 20.98
C ASN A 158 7.50 3.86 19.93
N LYS A 159 7.05 3.51 18.72
CA LYS A 159 7.92 3.30 17.55
C LYS A 159 7.76 4.49 16.62
N ARG A 160 8.88 4.95 16.04
CA ARG A 160 8.86 6.00 15.02
C ARG A 160 8.83 5.36 13.64
N VAL A 161 7.95 5.84 12.78
CA VAL A 161 7.84 5.39 11.39
C VAL A 161 8.19 6.56 10.49
N TRP A 162 8.94 6.28 9.43
CA TRP A 162 9.23 7.27 8.40
C TRP A 162 8.69 6.80 7.05
N TYR A 163 8.35 7.76 6.19
CA TYR A 163 7.91 7.48 4.83
C TYR A 163 8.32 8.58 3.86
N PHE A 164 8.49 8.19 2.60
CA PHE A 164 8.75 9.06 1.47
C PHE A 164 7.84 8.64 0.31
N ILE A 165 7.17 9.61 -0.31
CA ILE A 165 6.29 9.38 -1.46
C ILE A 165 6.87 10.12 -2.66
N ASP A 166 7.21 9.38 -3.71
CA ASP A 166 7.50 9.96 -5.01
C ASP A 166 6.26 9.88 -5.91
N ARG A 167 5.63 11.03 -6.20
CA ARG A 167 4.48 11.11 -7.10
C ARG A 167 4.86 11.29 -8.58
N LYS A 168 6.15 11.25 -8.93
CA LYS A 168 6.56 11.24 -10.34
C LYS A 168 6.26 9.87 -10.94
N ALA A 169 5.34 9.85 -11.91
CA ALA A 169 4.87 8.64 -12.55
C ALA A 169 6.03 7.88 -13.23
N SER A 170 6.34 6.68 -12.74
CA SER A 170 7.05 5.67 -13.51
C SER A 170 6.10 5.06 -14.52
N SER A 171 6.00 5.66 -15.71
CA SER A 171 5.20 5.11 -16.81
C SER A 171 5.71 3.74 -17.33
N SER A 172 6.83 3.23 -16.81
CA SER A 172 7.50 2.01 -17.29
C SER A 172 7.50 0.85 -16.30
N GLY A 173 6.99 1.02 -15.07
CA GLY A 173 7.00 -0.05 -14.05
C GLY A 173 8.40 -0.50 -13.60
N ARG A 174 9.46 0.12 -14.12
CA ARG A 174 10.85 -0.01 -13.66
C ARG A 174 11.35 1.39 -13.32
N HIS A 175 11.54 1.65 -12.04
CA HIS A 175 12.37 2.76 -11.60
C HIS A 175 13.64 2.18 -10.99
N GLU A 176 14.75 2.63 -11.57
CA GLU A 176 16.09 2.50 -10.99
C GLU A 176 16.17 3.47 -9.81
N TYR A 177 15.61 3.08 -8.66
CA TYR A 177 15.96 3.78 -7.44
C TYR A 177 17.33 3.28 -6.98
N SER A 178 18.28 4.20 -6.85
CA SER A 178 19.38 4.04 -5.91
C SER A 178 19.01 4.83 -4.66
N ASP A 179 18.01 4.38 -3.89
CA ASP A 179 17.65 5.04 -2.63
C ASP A 179 18.86 5.08 -1.69
N ASN A 180 19.54 6.22 -1.64
CA ASN A 180 20.57 6.44 -0.65
C ASN A 180 19.86 6.91 0.63
N ILE A 181 19.36 5.95 1.42
CA ILE A 181 18.68 6.23 2.67
C ILE A 181 19.72 6.63 3.69
N LYS A 182 19.61 7.83 4.24
CA LYS A 182 20.51 8.34 5.27
C LYS A 182 19.70 8.74 6.49
N GLY A 183 20.21 8.44 7.67
CA GLY A 183 19.66 8.98 8.91
C GLY A 183 20.66 9.80 9.67
N TYR A 184 20.13 10.84 10.29
CA TYR A 184 20.88 11.87 10.97
C TYR A 184 20.37 12.03 12.40
N GLY A 185 21.27 12.41 13.30
CA GLY A 185 20.94 12.82 14.65
C GLY A 185 21.75 14.04 15.04
N LYS A 186 21.08 15.08 15.55
CA LYS A 186 21.70 16.37 15.91
C LYS A 186 22.51 16.97 14.76
N GLY A 187 22.04 16.79 13.52
CA GLY A 187 22.69 17.27 12.30
C GLY A 187 23.86 16.42 11.78
N ASN A 188 24.30 15.40 12.50
CA ASN A 188 25.37 14.49 12.06
C ASN A 188 24.79 13.28 11.35
N LEU A 189 25.47 12.84 10.28
CA LEU A 189 25.14 11.59 9.59
C LEU A 189 25.47 10.42 10.52
N ILE A 190 24.45 9.63 10.89
CA ILE A 190 24.61 8.45 11.74
C ILE A 190 24.83 7.20 10.89
N TYR A 191 24.11 7.07 9.77
CA TYR A 191 24.28 5.94 8.87
C TYR A 191 23.88 6.28 7.43
N THR A 192 24.37 5.48 6.49
CA THR A 192 23.92 5.45 5.10
C THR A 192 23.62 4.01 4.72
N PHE A 193 22.47 3.77 4.12
CA PHE A 193 22.09 2.49 3.54
C PHE A 193 21.97 2.68 2.02
N PRO A 194 22.89 2.10 1.22
CA PRO A 194 22.78 2.11 -0.22
C PRO A 194 21.77 1.03 -0.67
N THR A 195 20.68 1.40 -1.34
CA THR A 195 19.71 0.39 -1.82
C THR A 195 20.08 -0.26 -3.16
N GLN A 196 21.24 0.08 -3.75
CA GLN A 196 21.84 -0.70 -4.84
C GLN A 196 23.33 -0.95 -4.61
N ALA A 197 23.70 -2.22 -4.39
CA ALA A 197 24.94 -2.74 -4.93
C ALA A 197 24.71 -2.99 -6.42
N LYS A 198 25.35 -2.22 -7.31
CA LYS A 198 25.53 -2.64 -8.70
C LYS A 198 26.18 -4.04 -8.66
N SER A 199 25.54 -5.06 -9.21
CA SER A 199 26.30 -6.23 -9.63
C SER A 199 27.22 -5.77 -10.76
N LEU A 200 28.53 -5.93 -10.55
CA LEU A 200 29.56 -5.83 -11.58
C LEU A 200 29.28 -6.79 -12.74
#